data_AF-S4AUW1-F1
#
_entry.id   AF-S4AUW1-F1
#
_cell.length_a   1.000
_cell.length_b   1.000
_cell.length_c   1.000
_cell.angle_alpha   90.00
_cell.angle_beta   90.00
_cell.angle_gamma   90.00
#
_symmetry.space_group_name_H-M   'P 1'
#
loop_
_entity.id
_entity.type
_entity.pdbx_description
1 polymer ?
#
loop_
_entity_poly.entity_id
_entity_poly.type
_entity_poly.pdbx_seq_one_letter_code
_entity_poly.pdbx_strand_id
1 'polypeptide(L)'
;MTNRWGVPCFVAHLWSDDLPVVCSGSGAHLDPAIALSRALSEAAQTRLTVITGTRDDVDEVVYATGRRRFEAPPKTSDPVSWSTATAPFTTAFDDIDRELDWLCGLVRDETGGEPALVDLSTAADFSVVKVLAEHLDFRLDIPFYPEEAAS
;
A
#
# COMPACT_ATOMS: atom_id res chain seq x y z
N MET A 1 -2.13 10.03 -0.52
CA MET A 1 -2.92 10.94 0.34
C MET A 1 -1.93 11.68 1.24
N THR A 2 -2.08 12.98 1.44
CA THR A 2 -1.32 13.66 2.50
C THR A 2 -1.88 13.18 3.83
N ASN A 3 -1.06 12.51 4.63
CA ASN A 3 -1.45 12.05 5.95
C ASN A 3 -0.84 12.97 7.02
N ARG A 4 -1.39 12.91 8.24
CA ARG A 4 -0.95 13.77 9.35
C ARG A 4 0.40 13.37 9.95
N TRP A 5 0.94 12.21 9.57
CA TRP A 5 2.12 11.60 10.18
C TRP A 5 3.43 12.06 9.53
N GLY A 6 3.36 12.82 8.44
CA GLY A 6 4.55 13.29 7.73
C GLY A 6 5.31 12.16 7.00
N VAL A 7 4.71 10.98 6.88
CA VAL A 7 5.25 9.84 6.13
C VAL A 7 4.49 9.73 4.81
N PRO A 8 5.11 9.92 3.65
CA PRO A 8 4.46 9.74 2.35
C PRO A 8 3.82 8.35 2.22
N CYS A 9 2.52 8.32 1.93
CA CYS A 9 1.77 7.10 1.61
C CYS A 9 0.97 7.29 0.31
N PHE A 10 1.21 6.40 -0.66
CA PHE A 10 0.54 6.39 -1.95
C PHE A 10 -0.26 5.10 -2.16
N VAL A 11 -1.35 5.24 -2.90
CA VAL A 11 -2.09 4.12 -3.48
C VAL A 11 -2.11 4.36 -4.99
N ALA A 12 -1.75 3.33 -5.75
CA ALA A 12 -1.80 3.33 -7.20
C ALA A 12 -2.87 2.35 -7.69
N HIS A 13 -3.61 2.75 -8.71
CA HIS A 13 -4.62 1.93 -9.37
C HIS A 13 -4.28 1.79 -10.85
N LEU A 14 -4.21 0.56 -11.34
CA LEU A 14 -4.00 0.21 -12.74
C LEU A 14 -5.27 -0.43 -13.30
N TRP A 15 -5.67 0.02 -14.48
CA TRP A 15 -6.82 -0.49 -15.20
C TRP A 15 -6.57 -0.39 -16.71
N SER A 16 -7.13 -1.33 -17.48
CA SER A 16 -7.06 -1.35 -18.95
C SER A 16 -8.27 -2.08 -19.51
N ASP A 17 -8.72 -1.74 -20.72
CA ASP A 17 -9.77 -2.50 -21.40
C ASP A 17 -9.41 -3.98 -21.66
N ASP A 18 -8.13 -4.31 -21.86
CA ASP A 18 -7.67 -5.68 -22.14
C ASP A 18 -7.83 -6.64 -20.94
N LEU A 19 -7.88 -6.09 -19.74
CA LEU A 19 -8.15 -6.80 -18.49
C LEU A 19 -8.85 -5.79 -17.57
N PRO A 20 -10.19 -5.67 -17.67
CA PRO A 20 -10.99 -4.59 -17.08
C PRO A 20 -11.23 -4.84 -15.59
N VAL A 21 -10.15 -5.05 -14.86
CA VAL A 21 -10.08 -5.27 -13.42
C VAL A 21 -9.13 -4.21 -12.85
N VAL A 22 -9.54 -3.54 -11.77
CA VAL A 22 -8.69 -2.58 -11.08
C VAL A 22 -7.67 -3.33 -10.23
N CYS A 23 -6.39 -3.19 -10.58
CA CYS A 23 -5.28 -3.72 -9.80
C CYS A 23 -4.71 -2.59 -8.96
N SER A 24 -4.63 -2.78 -7.64
CA SER A 24 -4.18 -1.74 -6.72
C SER A 24 -2.88 -2.16 -6.03
N GLY A 25 -2.12 -1.15 -5.62
CA GLY A 25 -0.93 -1.32 -4.80
C GLY A 25 -0.73 -0.10 -3.90
N SER A 26 -0.12 -0.33 -2.75
CA SER A 26 0.16 0.69 -1.75
C SER A 26 1.65 0.83 -1.48
N GLY A 27 2.09 1.97 -0.98
CA GLY A 27 3.49 2.20 -0.71
C GLY A 27 3.69 3.32 0.30
N ALA A 28 4.54 3.07 1.29
CA ALA A 28 4.98 4.04 2.28
C ALA A 28 6.52 4.06 2.37
N HIS A 29 7.06 5.27 2.46
CA HIS A 29 8.50 5.54 2.62
C HIS A 29 8.71 7.03 2.93
N LEU A 30 9.77 7.39 3.67
CA LEU A 30 10.07 8.79 3.97
C LEU A 30 10.45 9.62 2.73
N ASP A 31 11.14 9.01 1.78
CA ASP A 31 11.25 9.52 0.41
C ASP A 31 9.94 9.29 -0.39
N PRO A 32 9.23 10.35 -0.82
CA PRO A 32 8.00 10.24 -1.59
C PRO A 32 8.15 9.49 -2.92
N ALA A 33 9.29 9.60 -3.59
CA ALA A 33 9.53 8.92 -4.87
C ALA A 33 9.63 7.40 -4.67
N ILE A 34 10.27 6.97 -3.58
CA ILE A 34 10.33 5.55 -3.19
C ILE A 34 8.92 5.06 -2.81
N ALA A 35 8.17 5.83 -2.02
CA ALA A 35 6.80 5.46 -1.64
C ALA A 35 5.89 5.28 -2.87
N LEU A 36 5.95 6.19 -3.85
CA LEU A 36 5.21 6.07 -5.11
C LEU A 36 5.68 4.87 -5.95
N SER A 37 7.00 4.66 -6.05
CA SER A 37 7.56 3.51 -6.78
C SER A 37 7.07 2.17 -6.21
N ARG A 38 7.00 2.04 -4.88
CA ARG A 38 6.43 0.87 -4.20
C ARG A 38 4.95 0.67 -4.55
N ALA A 39 4.13 1.71 -4.45
CA ALA A 39 2.71 1.62 -4.81
C ALA A 39 2.50 1.19 -6.27
N LEU A 40 3.27 1.75 -7.21
CA LEU A 40 3.18 1.39 -8.63
C LEU A 40 3.63 -0.05 -8.91
N SER A 41 4.74 -0.47 -8.30
CA SER A 41 5.27 -1.82 -8.47
C SER A 41 4.37 -2.89 -7.85
N GLU A 42 3.76 -2.61 -6.69
CA GLU A 42 2.76 -3.48 -6.08
C GLU A 42 1.49 -3.59 -6.95
N ALA A 43 1.00 -2.48 -7.51
CA ALA A 43 -0.15 -2.51 -8.42
C ALA A 43 0.14 -3.33 -9.69
N ALA A 44 1.35 -3.20 -10.24
CA ALA A 44 1.82 -4.00 -11.38
C ALA A 44 1.95 -5.48 -11.01
N GLN A 45 2.47 -5.79 -9.82
CA GLN A 45 2.56 -7.17 -9.32
C GLN A 45 1.18 -7.81 -9.14
N THR A 46 0.21 -7.08 -8.58
CA THR A 46 -1.19 -7.51 -8.47
C THR A 46 -1.75 -7.85 -9.85
N ARG A 47 -1.51 -6.99 -10.84
CA ARG A 47 -1.94 -7.22 -12.22
C ARG A 47 -1.29 -8.44 -12.85
N LEU A 48 0.03 -8.62 -12.70
CA LEU A 48 0.73 -9.78 -13.23
C LEU A 48 0.18 -11.07 -12.63
N THR A 49 -0.14 -11.07 -11.33
CA THR A 49 -0.77 -12.21 -10.65
C THR A 49 -2.11 -12.59 -11.26
N VAL A 50 -2.93 -11.59 -11.63
CA VAL A 50 -4.20 -11.82 -12.34
C VAL A 50 -3.99 -12.38 -13.75
N ILE A 51 -3.01 -11.85 -14.49
CA ILE A 51 -2.71 -12.30 -15.87
C ILE A 51 -2.20 -13.74 -15.89
N THR A 52 -1.30 -14.09 -14.97
CA THR A 52 -0.66 -15.40 -14.97
C THR A 52 -1.57 -16.50 -14.41
N GLY A 53 -2.63 -16.15 -13.67
CA GLY A 53 -3.54 -17.12 -13.07
C GLY A 53 -2.84 -18.08 -12.10
N THR A 54 -1.67 -17.70 -11.56
CA THR A 54 -0.78 -18.60 -10.80
C THR A 54 -1.16 -18.73 -9.32
N ARG A 55 -2.33 -18.23 -8.93
CA ARG A 55 -2.77 -18.18 -7.54
C ARG A 55 -4.16 -18.81 -7.41
N ASP A 56 -4.25 -19.87 -6.61
CA ASP A 56 -5.48 -20.61 -6.36
C ASP A 56 -6.58 -19.73 -5.70
N ASP A 57 -6.20 -18.65 -5.01
CA ASP A 57 -7.10 -17.66 -4.38
C ASP A 57 -7.61 -16.58 -5.36
N VAL A 58 -6.99 -16.47 -6.53
CA VAL A 58 -7.36 -15.48 -7.56
C VAL A 58 -8.40 -16.05 -8.53
N ASP A 59 -8.45 -17.38 -8.66
CA ASP A 59 -9.36 -18.07 -9.60
C ASP A 59 -10.83 -17.73 -9.35
N GLU A 60 -11.32 -17.66 -8.11
CA GLU A 60 -12.74 -17.42 -7.83
C GLU A 60 -13.17 -15.97 -8.14
N VAL A 61 -12.33 -14.99 -7.82
CA VAL A 61 -12.56 -13.55 -8.06
C VAL A 61 -12.48 -13.22 -9.56
N VAL A 62 -11.55 -13.84 -10.29
CA VAL A 62 -11.37 -13.63 -11.73
C VAL A 62 -12.40 -14.40 -12.55
N TYR A 63 -12.81 -15.61 -12.15
CA TYR A 63 -13.89 -16.34 -12.83
C TYR A 63 -15.27 -15.73 -12.59
N ALA A 64 -15.56 -15.25 -11.37
CA ALA A 64 -16.81 -14.54 -11.08
C ALA A 64 -16.95 -13.25 -11.92
N THR A 65 -15.82 -12.68 -12.36
CA THR A 65 -15.76 -11.44 -13.15
C THR A 65 -15.54 -11.59 -14.64
N GLY A 66 -15.36 -12.82 -15.13
CA GLY A 66 -15.40 -13.12 -16.56
C GLY A 66 -16.69 -12.67 -17.27
N ARG A 67 -17.71 -12.20 -16.52
CA ARG A 67 -18.95 -11.61 -17.04
C ARG A 67 -19.14 -10.11 -16.71
N ARG A 68 -18.31 -9.50 -15.85
CA ARG A 68 -18.47 -8.09 -15.43
C ARG A 68 -17.28 -7.26 -15.91
N ARG A 69 -17.56 -6.34 -16.83
CA ARG A 69 -16.66 -5.22 -17.15
C ARG A 69 -16.72 -4.25 -15.98
N PHE A 70 -15.67 -4.15 -15.17
CA PHE A 70 -15.60 -3.04 -14.22
C PHE A 70 -15.24 -1.78 -14.99
N GLU A 71 -16.07 -0.75 -14.83
CA GLU A 71 -15.78 0.57 -15.36
C GLU A 71 -14.46 1.08 -14.78
N ALA A 72 -13.77 1.91 -15.57
CA ALA A 72 -12.58 2.59 -15.09
C ALA A 72 -12.94 3.33 -13.78
N PRO A 73 -12.11 3.21 -12.73
CA PRO A 73 -12.40 3.86 -11.46
C PRO A 73 -12.59 5.36 -11.72
N PRO A 74 -13.62 6.00 -11.12
CA PRO A 74 -13.88 7.41 -11.34
C PRO A 74 -12.63 8.21 -10.95
N LYS A 75 -12.28 9.24 -11.74
CA LYS A 75 -11.20 10.16 -11.36
C LYS A 75 -11.65 10.88 -10.08
N THR A 76 -11.08 10.49 -8.94
CA THR A 76 -11.58 10.88 -7.61
C THR A 76 -11.22 12.31 -7.21
N SER A 77 -10.39 13.01 -7.99
CA SER A 77 -10.01 14.41 -7.75
C SER A 77 -9.34 15.02 -8.98
N ASP A 78 -9.26 16.35 -9.03
CA ASP A 78 -8.40 17.04 -9.98
C ASP A 78 -6.94 16.61 -9.78
N PRO A 79 -6.18 16.39 -10.87
CA PRO A 79 -4.77 16.04 -10.76
C PRO A 79 -3.98 17.18 -10.12
N VAL A 80 -3.11 16.83 -9.18
CA VAL A 80 -2.19 17.76 -8.52
C VAL A 80 -0.79 17.52 -9.07
N SER A 81 0.03 18.57 -9.17
CA SER A 81 1.42 18.43 -9.57
C SER A 81 2.21 17.61 -8.54
N TRP A 82 3.25 16.90 -9.00
CA TRP A 82 4.12 16.13 -8.10
C TRP A 82 4.73 16.99 -7.00
N SER A 83 5.27 18.17 -7.36
CA SER A 83 5.90 19.07 -6.40
C SER A 83 4.91 19.56 -5.33
N THR A 84 3.66 19.85 -5.70
CA THR A 84 2.62 20.21 -4.74
C THR A 84 2.23 19.03 -3.85
N ALA A 85 2.12 17.82 -4.42
CA ALA A 85 1.76 16.62 -3.67
C ALA A 85 2.84 16.22 -2.64
N THR A 86 4.12 16.49 -2.95
CA THR A 86 5.25 16.09 -2.08
C THR A 86 5.81 17.20 -1.22
N ALA A 87 5.47 18.47 -1.47
CA ALA A 87 5.93 19.62 -0.69
C ALA A 87 5.77 19.48 0.84
N PRO A 88 4.71 18.82 1.39
CA PRO A 88 4.58 18.63 2.83
C PRO A 88 5.61 17.66 3.44
N PHE A 89 6.23 16.79 2.65
CA PHE A 89 7.14 15.75 3.12
C PHE A 89 8.58 16.21 2.99
N THR A 90 9.09 16.83 4.06
CA THR A 90 10.44 17.41 4.09
C THR A 90 11.40 16.67 5.01
N THR A 91 10.89 15.73 5.80
CA THR A 91 11.69 14.90 6.70
C THR A 91 12.62 13.99 5.92
N ALA A 92 13.92 14.04 6.23
CA ALA A 92 14.94 13.18 5.66
C ALA A 92 16.01 12.88 6.72
N PHE A 93 16.60 11.69 6.64
CA PHE A 93 17.65 11.22 7.51
C PHE A 93 18.80 10.65 6.67
N ASP A 94 20.02 10.80 7.17
CA ASP A 94 21.25 10.22 6.60
C ASP A 94 21.72 8.97 7.37
N ASP A 95 20.97 8.59 8.41
CA ASP A 95 21.26 7.50 9.33
C ASP A 95 19.98 6.71 9.62
N ILE A 96 20.05 5.40 9.42
CA ILE A 96 18.90 4.50 9.53
C ILE A 96 18.40 4.36 10.97
N ASP A 97 19.30 4.43 11.96
CA ASP A 97 18.92 4.30 13.36
C ASP A 97 18.14 5.53 13.81
N ARG A 98 18.56 6.74 13.39
CA ARG A 98 17.80 7.98 13.61
C ARG A 98 16.45 8.00 12.90
N GLU A 99 16.40 7.49 11.68
CA GLU A 99 15.15 7.34 10.93
C GLU A 99 14.17 6.42 11.68
N LEU A 100 14.67 5.27 12.16
CA LEU A 100 13.89 4.31 12.93
C LEU A 100 13.41 4.90 14.27
N ASP A 101 14.28 5.57 15.02
CA ASP A 101 13.93 6.22 16.29
C ASP A 101 12.82 7.26 16.10
N TRP A 102 12.89 8.04 15.02
CA TRP A 102 11.87 9.02 14.69
C TRP A 102 10.53 8.36 14.34
N LEU A 103 10.53 7.29 13.53
CA LEU A 103 9.32 6.53 13.21
C LEU A 103 8.71 5.87 14.46
N CYS A 104 9.54 5.29 15.34
CA CYS A 104 9.10 4.74 16.62
C CYS A 104 8.49 5.83 17.51
N GLY A 105 9.07 7.02 17.54
CA GLY A 105 8.53 8.19 18.22
C GLY A 105 7.15 8.58 17.71
N LEU A 106 6.95 8.62 16.39
CA LEU A 106 5.63 8.89 15.80
C LEU A 106 4.57 7.87 16.21
N VAL A 107 4.91 6.58 16.16
CA VAL A 107 3.98 5.52 16.57
C VAL A 107 3.67 5.64 18.06
N ARG A 108 4.68 5.90 18.89
CA ARG A 108 4.51 6.10 20.33
C ARG A 108 3.62 7.29 20.65
N ASP A 109 3.79 8.40 19.94
CA ASP A 109 2.98 9.61 20.14
C ASP A 109 1.51 9.39 19.73
N GLU A 110 1.25 8.58 18.70
CA GLU A 110 -0.12 8.26 18.26
C GLU A 110 -0.78 7.17 19.11
N THR A 111 -0.04 6.15 19.53
CA THR A 111 -0.60 4.93 20.16
C THR A 111 -0.42 4.87 21.67
N GLY A 112 0.48 5.68 22.23
CA GLY A 112 0.90 5.63 23.63
C GLY A 112 1.89 4.49 23.96
N GLY A 113 2.23 3.64 22.99
CA GLY A 113 3.13 2.50 23.16
C GLY A 113 4.25 2.47 22.12
N GLU A 114 5.42 1.96 22.48
CA GLU A 114 6.49 1.75 21.50
C GLU A 114 6.18 0.54 20.61
N PRO A 115 6.55 0.58 19.32
CA PRO A 115 6.48 -0.61 18.47
C PRO A 115 7.30 -1.75 19.06
N ALA A 116 6.70 -2.94 19.16
CA ALA A 116 7.40 -4.16 19.56
C ALA A 116 7.94 -4.89 18.32
N LEU A 117 9.18 -5.35 18.40
CA LEU A 117 9.82 -6.15 17.35
C LEU A 117 9.92 -7.61 17.79
N VAL A 118 9.45 -8.51 16.95
CA VAL A 118 9.61 -9.96 17.12
C VAL A 118 10.59 -10.46 16.06
N ASP A 119 11.74 -10.98 16.49
CA ASP A 119 12.71 -11.62 15.60
C ASP A 119 12.22 -13.01 15.20
N LEU A 120 12.13 -13.24 13.89
CA LEU A 120 11.70 -14.48 13.24
C LEU A 120 12.82 -15.07 12.36
N SER A 121 14.05 -14.58 12.50
CA SER A 121 15.19 -15.02 11.70
C SER A 121 15.50 -16.49 11.97
N THR A 122 15.62 -17.27 10.89
CA THR A 122 15.95 -18.72 10.95
C THR A 122 17.33 -19.04 10.40
N ALA A 123 17.98 -18.06 9.77
CA ALA A 123 19.34 -18.15 9.23
C ALA A 123 20.07 -16.83 9.51
N ALA A 124 21.40 -16.87 9.61
CA ALA A 124 22.21 -15.70 9.93
C ALA A 124 22.30 -14.68 8.77
N ASP A 125 22.04 -15.12 7.54
CA ASP A 125 22.24 -14.30 6.34
C ASP A 125 21.07 -13.34 6.07
N PHE A 126 19.92 -13.55 6.71
CA PHE A 126 18.71 -12.75 6.50
C PHE A 126 18.02 -12.45 7.82
N SER A 127 17.80 -11.16 8.08
CA SER A 127 16.95 -10.71 9.18
C SER A 127 15.49 -10.74 8.74
N VAL A 128 14.64 -11.41 9.53
CA VAL A 128 13.18 -11.43 9.35
C VAL A 128 12.54 -11.00 10.64
N VAL A 129 11.76 -9.92 10.61
CA VAL A 129 11.12 -9.38 11.80
C VAL A 129 9.63 -9.17 11.57
N LYS A 130 8.86 -9.31 12.65
CA LYS A 130 7.47 -8.84 12.71
C LYS A 130 7.41 -7.65 13.66
N VAL A 131 7.01 -6.50 13.13
CA VAL A 131 6.79 -5.29 13.92
C VAL A 131 5.31 -5.23 14.31
N LEU A 132 5.05 -4.97 15.58
CA LEU A 132 3.74 -4.84 16.18
C LEU A 132 3.60 -3.43 16.75
N ALA A 133 2.60 -2.69 16.30
CA ALA A 133 2.26 -1.39 16.83
C ALA A 133 0.80 -1.46 17.31
N GLU A 134 0.62 -1.60 18.62
CA GLU A 134 -0.72 -1.67 19.21
C GLU A 134 -1.50 -0.38 18.90
N HIS A 135 -2.81 -0.48 18.74
CA HIS A 135 -3.70 0.65 18.45
C HIS A 135 -3.53 1.33 17.08
N LEU A 136 -2.60 0.89 16.22
CA LEU A 136 -2.67 1.21 14.79
C LEU A 136 -3.75 0.36 14.12
N ASP A 137 -4.62 1.02 13.35
CA ASP A 137 -5.68 0.33 12.62
C ASP A 137 -5.09 -0.41 11.41
N PHE A 138 -5.49 -1.67 11.25
CA PHE A 138 -5.18 -2.47 10.08
C PHE A 138 -6.46 -2.78 9.34
N ARG A 139 -6.73 -1.99 8.30
CA ARG A 139 -7.84 -2.22 7.39
C ARG A 139 -7.31 -2.78 6.09
N LEU A 140 -7.63 -4.04 5.84
CA LEU A 140 -7.63 -4.59 4.48
C LEU A 140 -8.91 -4.11 3.79
N ASP A 141 -8.96 -2.83 3.42
CA ASP A 141 -9.98 -2.38 2.48
C ASP A 141 -9.55 -2.88 1.10
N ILE A 142 -9.95 -4.10 0.73
CA ILE A 142 -9.83 -4.60 -0.63
C ILE A 142 -10.74 -3.70 -1.47
N PRO A 143 -10.20 -2.84 -2.36
CA PRO A 143 -11.03 -1.87 -3.05
C PRO A 143 -12.01 -2.61 -3.95
N PHE A 144 -13.29 -2.39 -3.68
CA PHE A 144 -14.43 -2.64 -4.55
C PHE A 144 -14.64 -4.11 -5.01
N TYR A 145 -15.30 -4.87 -4.15
CA TYR A 145 -16.51 -5.56 -4.59
C TYR A 145 -17.68 -5.07 -3.74
N PRO A 146 -18.59 -4.24 -4.28
CA PRO A 146 -19.81 -3.94 -3.55
C PRO A 146 -20.58 -5.25 -3.33
N GLU A 147 -20.90 -5.57 -2.07
CA GLU A 147 -21.82 -6.65 -1.70
C GLU A 147 -23.25 -6.42 -2.28
N GLU A 148 -23.54 -5.23 -2.80
CA GLU A 148 -24.86 -4.82 -3.29
C GLU A 148 -25.12 -5.17 -4.76
N ALA A 149 -24.79 -6.38 -5.19
CA ALA A 149 -25.32 -6.91 -6.45
C ALA A 149 -26.02 -8.27 -6.30
N ALA A 150 -26.49 -8.55 -5.10
CA ALA A 150 -27.46 -9.60 -4.79
C ALA A 150 -28.85 -8.98 -4.54
N SER A 151 -29.44 -8.38 -5.58
CA SER A 151 -30.89 -8.26 -5.72
C SER A 151 -31.29 -8.08 -7.18
#